data_AF-A0A924DU07-F1
#
_entry.id   AF-A0A924DU07-F1
#
_cell.length_a   1.000
_cell.length_b   1.000
_cell.length_c   1.000
_cell.angle_alpha   90.00
_cell.angle_beta   90.00
_cell.angle_gamma   90.00
#
_symmetry.space_group_name_H-M   'P 1'
#
loop_
_entity.id
_entity.type
_entity.pdbx_description
1 polymer ?
#
loop_
_entity_poly.entity_id
_entity_poly.type
_entity_poly.pdbx_seq_one_letter_code
_entity_poly.pdbx_strand_id
1 'polypeptide(L)'
;KILNNDCSNLIPFLFTLSNDNEVVFQRIQDDFAKCVIDFFRIKTPPINTNEGGKLSLKFFDKDGNDYWADEVSEGILYFLALICIVHQPNPPKLLLLEEPEKGIHPRRIHEIMKFIFQLAEDKDIQVIMTSHNEHVLEEFAIIPEAVFIFDKDEEGTTFVKNLQKDIIEPDTKKAEEFGIEPIDYLDNIGENWFMGLMGGVPA
;
A
#
# COMPACT_ATOMS: atom_id res chain seq x y z
N LYS A 1 3.91 8.89 21.77
CA LYS A 1 4.58 9.66 20.70
C LYS A 1 3.83 9.43 19.39
N ILE A 2 3.74 10.42 18.51
CA ILE A 2 3.11 10.30 17.18
C ILE A 2 4.22 9.95 16.16
N LEU A 3 3.88 9.16 15.13
CA LEU A 3 4.81 8.86 14.03
C LEU A 3 4.91 10.08 13.11
N ASN A 4 6.12 10.46 12.70
CA ASN A 4 6.33 11.58 11.78
C ASN A 4 5.78 11.23 10.38
N ASN A 5 5.42 12.25 9.60
CA ASN A 5 4.87 12.07 8.24
C ASN A 5 5.84 11.34 7.28
N ASP A 6 7.14 11.44 7.53
CA ASP A 6 8.22 10.77 6.79
C ASP A 6 8.70 9.47 7.46
N CYS A 7 8.04 9.05 8.55
CA CYS A 7 8.43 7.91 9.38
C CYS A 7 9.86 7.97 9.95
N SER A 8 10.52 9.13 9.95
CA SER A 8 11.91 9.30 10.44
C SER A 8 12.10 8.92 11.91
N ASN A 9 11.02 8.89 12.69
CA ASN A 9 11.01 8.50 14.10
C ASN A 9 10.44 7.09 14.33
N LEU A 10 10.40 6.21 13.32
CA LEU A 10 9.84 4.86 13.42
C LEU A 10 10.43 4.03 14.58
N ILE A 11 11.76 3.98 14.70
CA ILE A 11 12.45 3.21 15.75
C ILE A 11 12.08 3.71 17.16
N PRO A 12 12.22 5.02 17.50
CA PRO A 12 11.82 5.49 18.81
C PRO A 12 10.30 5.43 19.04
N PHE A 13 9.47 5.48 17.98
CA PHE A 13 8.03 5.26 18.08
C PHE A 13 7.72 3.83 18.53
N LEU A 14 8.26 2.83 17.82
CA LEU A 14 8.10 1.41 18.16
C LEU A 14 8.64 1.09 19.56
N PHE A 15 9.81 1.62 19.92
CA PHE A 15 10.36 1.46 21.26
C PHE A 15 9.42 2.01 22.33
N THR A 16 8.88 3.23 22.12
CA THR A 16 7.92 3.84 23.06
C THR A 16 6.68 2.97 23.19
N LEU A 17 6.11 2.48 22.08
CA LEU A 17 4.96 1.58 22.11
C LEU A 17 5.24 0.27 22.85
N SER A 18 6.41 -0.34 22.64
CA SER A 18 6.76 -1.59 23.32
C SER A 18 6.85 -1.46 24.85
N ASN A 19 7.09 -0.24 25.37
CA ASN A 19 7.19 0.02 26.81
C ASN A 19 5.89 0.58 27.40
N ASP A 20 5.23 1.49 26.68
CA ASP A 20 4.12 2.28 27.21
C ASP A 20 2.74 1.76 26.77
N ASN A 21 2.68 0.97 25.67
CA ASN A 21 1.43 0.45 25.11
C ASN A 21 1.65 -0.89 24.37
N GLU A 22 1.96 -1.92 25.15
CA GLU A 22 2.27 -3.26 24.64
C GLU A 22 1.12 -3.85 23.79
N VAL A 23 -0.13 -3.54 24.12
CA VAL A 23 -1.31 -4.04 23.36
C VAL A 23 -1.27 -3.55 21.91
N VAL A 24 -1.01 -2.26 21.69
CA VAL A 24 -0.89 -1.72 20.32
C VAL A 24 0.36 -2.25 19.63
N PHE A 25 1.49 -2.35 20.36
CA PHE A 25 2.71 -2.91 19.81
C PHE A 25 2.53 -4.36 19.32
N GLN A 26 1.81 -5.19 20.08
CA GLN A 26 1.53 -6.57 19.66
C GLN A 26 0.63 -6.64 18.43
N ARG A 27 -0.40 -5.78 18.33
CA ARG A 27 -1.24 -5.71 17.12
C ARG A 27 -0.43 -5.34 15.88
N ILE A 28 0.53 -4.41 15.99
CA ILE A 28 1.46 -4.07 14.91
C ILE A 28 2.24 -5.31 14.48
N GLN A 29 2.78 -6.09 15.44
CA GLN A 29 3.51 -7.32 15.12
C GLN A 29 2.62 -8.37 14.45
N ASP A 30 1.41 -8.57 14.95
CA ASP A 30 0.46 -9.55 14.43
C ASP A 30 0.06 -9.23 12.99
N ASP A 31 -0.28 -7.97 12.70
CA ASP A 31 -0.64 -7.56 11.34
C ASP A 31 0.58 -7.57 10.41
N PHE A 32 1.76 -7.23 10.92
CA PHE A 32 3.01 -7.31 10.16
C PHE A 32 3.33 -8.75 9.74
N ALA A 33 3.20 -9.70 10.67
CA ALA A 33 3.48 -11.10 10.43
C ALA A 33 2.49 -11.79 9.48
N LYS A 34 1.26 -11.25 9.34
CA LYS A 34 0.27 -11.76 8.36
C LYS A 34 0.71 -11.48 6.93
N CYS A 35 1.31 -10.31 6.68
CA CYS A 35 1.68 -9.88 5.34
C CYS A 35 3.12 -10.23 4.99
N VAL A 36 4.03 -10.21 5.97
CA VAL A 36 5.45 -10.56 5.80
C VAL A 36 5.71 -11.93 6.43
N ILE A 37 5.41 -13.00 5.68
CA ILE A 37 5.43 -14.38 6.20
C ILE A 37 6.79 -14.83 6.75
N ASP A 38 7.87 -14.24 6.27
CA ASP A 38 9.23 -14.61 6.66
C ASP A 38 9.57 -14.10 8.07
N PHE A 39 8.94 -13.00 8.51
CA PHE A 39 9.24 -12.34 9.78
C PHE A 39 8.03 -12.35 10.71
N PHE A 40 8.21 -12.83 11.94
CA PHE A 40 7.11 -12.95 12.90
C PHE A 40 7.21 -11.96 14.07
N ARG A 41 8.37 -11.33 14.24
CA ARG A 41 8.63 -10.47 15.40
C ARG A 41 9.63 -9.37 15.07
N ILE A 42 9.44 -8.22 15.72
CA ILE A 42 10.37 -7.10 15.69
C ILE A 42 10.79 -6.71 17.12
N LYS A 43 11.99 -6.15 17.25
CA LYS A 43 12.46 -5.52 18.49
C LYS A 43 13.25 -4.26 18.17
N THR A 44 13.31 -3.36 19.16
CA THR A 44 14.14 -2.15 19.08
C THR A 44 15.26 -2.16 20.14
N PRO A 45 16.29 -3.02 20.00
CA PRO A 45 17.35 -3.13 21.00
C PRO A 45 18.27 -1.90 20.98
N PRO A 46 18.89 -1.56 22.13
CA PRO A 46 19.98 -0.59 22.16
C PRO A 46 21.22 -1.16 21.45
N ILE A 47 21.91 -0.31 20.71
CA ILE A 47 23.20 -0.56 20.07
C ILE A 47 24.22 0.44 20.63
N ASN A 48 25.41 -0.05 20.96
CA ASN A 48 26.49 0.80 21.44
C ASN A 48 27.14 1.49 20.24
N THR A 49 27.08 2.82 20.21
CA THR A 49 27.81 3.63 19.24
C THR A 49 28.84 4.48 19.97
N ASN A 50 29.86 4.97 19.26
CA ASN A 50 30.90 5.82 19.83
C ASN A 50 30.34 7.13 20.44
N GLU A 51 29.10 7.50 20.10
CA GLU A 51 28.38 8.69 20.57
C GLU A 51 27.34 8.38 21.68
N GLY A 52 27.28 7.15 22.20
CA GLY A 52 26.28 6.70 23.18
C GLY A 52 25.38 5.58 22.67
N GLY A 53 24.40 5.16 23.49
CA GLY A 53 23.43 4.13 23.11
C GLY A 53 22.39 4.67 22.13
N LYS A 54 22.32 4.13 20.92
CA LYS A 54 21.23 4.40 19.97
C LYS A 54 20.28 3.21 19.94
N LEU A 55 19.02 3.40 19.59
CA LEU A 55 18.10 2.29 19.31
C LEU A 55 18.26 1.88 17.86
N SER A 56 18.24 0.58 17.59
CA SER A 56 18.14 0.02 16.24
C SER A 56 16.84 -0.77 16.10
N LEU A 57 16.52 -1.24 14.90
CA LEU A 57 15.40 -2.13 14.62
C LEU A 57 15.94 -3.49 14.19
N LYS A 58 15.40 -4.56 14.77
CA LYS A 58 15.78 -5.93 14.51
C LYS A 58 14.56 -6.79 14.23
N PHE A 59 14.63 -7.57 13.16
CA PHE A 59 13.61 -8.50 12.71
C PHE A 59 14.00 -9.92 13.08
N PHE A 60 13.01 -10.77 13.36
CA PHE A 60 13.22 -12.18 13.66
C PHE A 60 12.37 -13.04 12.73
N ASP A 61 13.00 -14.00 12.08
CA ASP A 61 12.32 -14.98 11.23
C ASP A 61 11.76 -16.14 12.05
N LYS A 62 10.95 -17.00 11.43
CA LYS A 62 10.31 -18.14 12.11
C LYS A 62 11.30 -19.19 12.62
N ASP A 63 12.51 -19.24 12.07
CA ASP A 63 13.57 -20.16 12.46
C ASP A 63 14.42 -19.60 13.62
N GLY A 64 14.17 -18.36 14.03
CA GLY A 64 14.83 -17.69 15.14
C GLY A 64 16.10 -16.92 14.75
N ASN A 65 16.40 -16.80 13.45
CA ASN A 65 17.46 -15.93 12.98
C ASN A 65 17.04 -14.47 13.13
N ASP A 66 18.03 -13.61 13.31
CA ASP A 66 17.79 -12.18 13.47
C ASP A 66 18.54 -11.34 12.43
N TYR A 67 17.89 -10.25 12.04
CA TYR A 67 18.31 -9.39 10.93
C TYR A 67 18.15 -7.94 11.34
N TRP A 68 19.18 -7.14 11.14
CA TRP A 68 19.10 -5.69 11.28
C TRP A 68 18.27 -5.08 10.15
N ALA A 69 17.79 -3.85 10.35
CA ALA A 69 16.95 -3.17 9.38
C ALA A 69 17.61 -2.99 8.00
N ASP A 70 18.94 -2.90 7.93
CA ASP A 70 19.73 -2.84 6.70
C ASP A 70 19.95 -4.19 6.02
N GLU A 71 19.57 -5.29 6.68
CA GLU A 71 19.64 -6.66 6.15
C GLU A 71 18.30 -7.16 5.59
N VAL A 72 17.22 -6.40 5.76
CA VAL A 72 15.89 -6.72 5.21
C VAL A 72 15.57 -5.85 3.98
N SER A 73 14.63 -6.31 3.13
CA SER A 73 14.25 -5.54 1.94
C SER A 73 13.53 -4.24 2.31
N GLU A 74 13.68 -3.22 1.47
CA GLU A 74 13.00 -1.93 1.64
C GLU A 74 11.48 -2.08 1.73
N GLY A 75 10.89 -3.00 0.97
CA GLY A 75 9.45 -3.29 1.02
C GLY A 75 8.97 -3.75 2.40
N ILE A 76 9.81 -4.48 3.15
CA ILE A 76 9.48 -4.90 4.53
C ILE A 76 9.47 -3.70 5.47
N LEU A 77 10.46 -2.80 5.34
CA LEU A 77 10.53 -1.58 6.15
C LEU A 77 9.34 -0.65 5.85
N TYR A 78 9.01 -0.50 4.57
CA TYR A 78 7.86 0.28 4.12
C TYR A 78 6.56 -0.28 4.70
N PHE A 79 6.39 -1.60 4.63
CA PHE A 79 5.19 -2.25 5.15
C PHE A 79 5.06 -2.09 6.68
N LEU A 80 6.17 -2.22 7.41
CA LEU A 80 6.18 -1.94 8.84
C LEU A 80 5.78 -0.48 9.15
N ALA A 81 6.28 0.48 8.36
CA ALA A 81 5.92 1.88 8.49
C ALA A 81 4.42 2.11 8.26
N LEU A 82 3.86 1.50 7.20
CA LEU A 82 2.42 1.57 6.89
C LEU A 82 1.58 1.05 8.06
N ILE A 83 1.91 -0.11 8.63
CA ILE A 83 1.22 -0.66 9.81
C ILE A 83 1.31 0.30 11.01
N CYS A 84 2.47 0.90 11.24
CA CYS A 84 2.64 1.87 12.33
C CYS A 84 1.76 3.11 12.16
N ILE A 85 1.59 3.61 10.93
CA ILE A 85 0.70 4.73 10.62
C ILE A 85 -0.75 4.40 11.00
N VAL A 86 -1.20 3.16 10.75
CA VAL A 86 -2.57 2.71 11.04
C VAL A 86 -2.84 2.58 12.53
N HIS A 87 -1.88 1.99 13.25
CA HIS A 87 -2.04 1.67 14.67
C HIS A 87 -1.73 2.85 15.61
N GLN A 88 -1.37 4.02 15.06
CA GLN A 88 -1.16 5.19 15.90
C GLN A 88 -2.48 5.70 16.51
N PRO A 89 -2.47 6.32 17.71
CA PRO A 89 -3.70 6.71 18.42
C PRO A 89 -4.63 7.65 17.63
N ASN A 90 -4.05 8.56 16.85
CA ASN A 90 -4.76 9.49 15.97
C ASN A 90 -4.21 9.31 14.55
N PRO A 91 -4.75 8.37 13.75
CA PRO A 91 -4.26 8.18 12.41
C PRO A 91 -4.59 9.42 11.54
N PRO A 92 -3.80 9.67 10.48
CA PRO A 92 -4.00 10.84 9.62
C PRO A 92 -5.34 10.74 8.90
N LYS A 93 -5.99 11.87 8.62
CA LYS A 93 -7.24 11.90 7.84
C LYS A 93 -7.06 11.76 6.34
N LEU A 94 -5.85 12.03 5.85
CA LEU A 94 -5.43 11.84 4.47
C LEU A 94 -4.08 11.14 4.46
N LEU A 95 -3.98 10.06 3.69
CA LEU A 95 -2.76 9.30 3.48
C LEU A 95 -2.44 9.30 1.98
N LEU A 96 -1.23 9.75 1.63
CA LEU A 96 -0.71 9.76 0.27
C LEU A 96 0.37 8.68 0.17
N LEU A 97 0.15 7.65 -0.65
CA LEU A 97 1.06 6.53 -0.81
C LEU A 97 1.58 6.49 -2.26
N GLU A 98 2.88 6.61 -2.43
CA GLU A 98 3.50 6.32 -3.72
C GLU A 98 3.85 4.83 -3.79
N GLU A 99 3.32 4.12 -4.78
CA GLU A 99 3.61 2.71 -5.07
C GLU A 99 3.71 1.82 -3.80
N PRO A 100 2.66 1.73 -2.96
CA PRO A 100 2.73 0.98 -1.70
C PRO A 100 3.04 -0.51 -1.87
N GLU A 101 2.89 -1.05 -3.08
CA GLU A 101 3.26 -2.40 -3.48
C GLU A 101 4.75 -2.57 -3.85
N LYS A 102 5.54 -1.49 -3.90
CA LYS A 102 6.93 -1.54 -4.36
C LYS A 102 7.78 -2.43 -3.47
N GLY A 103 8.53 -3.34 -4.11
CA GLY A 103 9.38 -4.31 -3.39
C GLY A 103 8.61 -5.42 -2.68
N ILE A 104 7.30 -5.53 -2.91
CA ILE A 104 6.45 -6.58 -2.39
C ILE A 104 6.27 -7.68 -3.44
N HIS A 105 6.31 -8.94 -2.99
CA HIS A 105 6.06 -10.07 -3.85
C HIS A 105 4.60 -10.05 -4.37
N PRO A 106 4.32 -10.25 -5.68
CA PRO A 106 2.96 -10.14 -6.25
C PRO A 106 1.85 -10.88 -5.51
N ARG A 107 2.13 -12.10 -5.05
CA ARG A 107 1.22 -12.92 -4.20
C ARG A 107 0.77 -12.26 -2.87
N ARG A 108 1.32 -11.11 -2.50
CA ARG A 108 0.99 -10.36 -1.27
C ARG A 108 0.23 -9.07 -1.53
N ILE A 109 0.11 -8.64 -2.79
CA ILE A 109 -0.55 -7.38 -3.14
C ILE A 109 -1.98 -7.37 -2.59
N HIS A 110 -2.71 -8.47 -2.74
CA HIS A 110 -4.05 -8.64 -2.17
C HIS A 110 -4.11 -8.32 -0.67
N GLU A 111 -3.17 -8.83 0.14
CA GLU A 111 -3.17 -8.59 1.59
C GLU A 111 -2.86 -7.13 1.93
N ILE A 112 -2.00 -6.47 1.14
CA ILE A 112 -1.70 -5.05 1.31
C ILE A 112 -2.91 -4.20 0.93
N MET A 113 -3.54 -4.46 -0.21
CA MET A 113 -4.71 -3.72 -0.67
C MET A 113 -5.89 -3.89 0.28
N LYS A 114 -6.14 -5.11 0.74
CA LYS A 114 -7.11 -5.39 1.78
C LYS A 114 -6.83 -4.61 3.06
N PHE A 115 -5.57 -4.54 3.49
CA PHE A 115 -5.18 -3.74 4.65
C PHE A 115 -5.42 -2.25 4.42
N ILE A 116 -5.12 -1.71 3.23
CA ILE A 116 -5.36 -0.31 2.87
C ILE A 116 -6.87 0.01 2.82
N PHE A 117 -7.69 -0.89 2.28
CA PHE A 117 -9.15 -0.71 2.26
C PHE A 117 -9.74 -0.74 3.67
N GLN A 118 -9.33 -1.69 4.49
CA GLN A 118 -9.72 -1.76 5.91
C GLN A 118 -9.31 -0.49 6.65
N LEU A 119 -8.10 0.03 6.39
CA LEU A 119 -7.65 1.29 6.97
C LEU A 119 -8.57 2.45 6.60
N ALA A 120 -8.90 2.59 5.31
CA ALA A 120 -9.76 3.66 4.83
C ALA A 120 -11.15 3.59 5.46
N GLU A 121 -11.73 2.39 5.56
CA GLU A 121 -13.06 2.14 6.11
C GLU A 121 -13.12 2.26 7.64
N ASP A 122 -12.30 1.50 8.38
CA ASP A 122 -12.38 1.39 9.84
C ASP A 122 -11.97 2.67 10.56
N LYS A 123 -11.08 3.46 9.94
CA LYS A 123 -10.48 4.65 10.57
C LYS A 123 -11.00 5.96 9.99
N ASP A 124 -11.89 5.91 9.01
CA ASP A 124 -12.40 7.09 8.30
C ASP A 124 -11.22 7.95 7.80
N ILE A 125 -10.40 7.33 6.94
CA ILE A 125 -9.19 7.91 6.34
C ILE A 125 -9.34 7.91 4.83
N GLN A 126 -9.07 9.05 4.20
CA GLN A 126 -8.93 9.11 2.76
C GLN A 126 -7.53 8.62 2.37
N VAL A 127 -7.46 7.60 1.53
CA VAL A 127 -6.19 7.12 0.94
C VAL A 127 -6.15 7.50 -0.52
N ILE A 128 -5.07 8.15 -0.95
CA ILE A 128 -4.75 8.38 -2.35
C ILE A 128 -3.43 7.67 -2.61
N MET A 129 -3.42 6.80 -3.62
CA MET A 129 -2.22 6.06 -3.97
C MET A 129 -1.97 6.02 -5.47
N THR A 130 -0.71 5.87 -5.84
CA THR A 130 -0.28 5.62 -7.21
C THR A 130 0.18 4.17 -7.33
N SER A 131 -0.03 3.58 -8.50
CA SER A 131 0.45 2.23 -8.80
C SER A 131 0.66 2.07 -10.31
N HIS A 132 1.62 1.23 -10.67
CA HIS A 132 1.81 0.74 -12.03
C HIS A 132 1.58 -0.78 -12.12
N ASN A 133 0.92 -1.37 -11.13
CA ASN A 133 0.79 -2.82 -10.98
C ASN A 133 -0.62 -3.28 -11.32
N GLU A 134 -0.75 -4.16 -12.31
CA GLU A 134 -2.03 -4.74 -12.73
C GLU A 134 -2.76 -5.47 -11.59
N HIS A 135 -2.02 -6.11 -10.67
CA HIS A 135 -2.62 -6.78 -9.52
C HIS A 135 -3.17 -5.82 -8.47
N VAL A 136 -2.64 -4.59 -8.40
CA VAL A 136 -3.24 -3.55 -7.55
C VAL A 136 -4.54 -3.08 -8.18
N LEU A 137 -4.53 -2.84 -9.49
CA LEU A 137 -5.73 -2.41 -10.23
C LEU A 137 -6.86 -3.46 -10.13
N GLU A 138 -6.52 -4.75 -10.12
CA GLU A 138 -7.48 -5.85 -9.94
C GLU A 138 -8.33 -5.69 -8.67
N GLU A 139 -7.74 -5.22 -7.57
CA GLU A 139 -8.43 -5.02 -6.30
C GLU A 139 -9.47 -3.88 -6.35
N PHE A 140 -9.40 -3.01 -7.37
CA PHE A 140 -10.34 -1.91 -7.59
C PHE A 140 -11.52 -2.27 -8.53
N ALA A 141 -11.60 -3.50 -9.04
CA ALA A 141 -12.71 -3.94 -9.89
C ALA A 141 -14.09 -3.72 -9.22
N ILE A 142 -14.15 -3.76 -7.89
CA ILE A 142 -15.38 -3.56 -7.09
C ILE A 142 -15.74 -2.08 -6.86
N ILE A 143 -14.81 -1.15 -7.12
CA ILE A 143 -14.97 0.30 -6.90
C ILE A 143 -14.30 1.09 -8.05
N PRO A 144 -14.69 0.86 -9.32
CA PRO A 144 -14.03 1.47 -10.47
C PRO A 144 -14.10 3.00 -10.48
N GLU A 145 -15.08 3.61 -9.80
CA GLU A 145 -15.17 5.06 -9.62
C GLU A 145 -14.01 5.66 -8.80
N ALA A 146 -13.26 4.84 -8.06
CA ALA A 146 -12.06 5.25 -7.34
C ALA A 146 -10.79 5.22 -8.21
N VAL A 147 -10.87 4.69 -9.44
CA VAL A 147 -9.73 4.57 -10.36
C VAL A 147 -9.65 5.78 -11.28
N PHE A 148 -8.47 6.40 -11.30
CA PHE A 148 -8.12 7.51 -12.19
C PHE A 148 -6.91 7.14 -13.02
N ILE A 149 -7.10 7.08 -14.34
CA ILE A 149 -6.07 6.70 -15.30
C ILE A 149 -5.42 7.97 -15.82
N PHE A 150 -4.10 8.03 -15.71
CA PHE A 150 -3.27 9.13 -16.20
C PHE A 150 -2.65 8.72 -17.52
N ASP A 151 -2.75 9.58 -18.52
CA ASP A 151 -2.18 9.33 -19.85
C ASP A 151 -1.75 10.65 -20.50
N LYS A 152 -1.04 10.58 -21.62
CA LYS A 152 -0.56 11.74 -22.37
C LYS A 152 -1.08 11.70 -23.80
N ASP A 153 -1.45 12.87 -24.32
CA ASP A 153 -1.77 13.01 -25.73
C ASP A 153 -0.50 13.04 -26.61
N GLU A 154 -0.68 13.13 -27.93
CA GLU A 154 0.42 13.21 -28.91
C GLU A 154 1.34 14.42 -28.70
N GLU A 155 0.84 15.47 -28.04
CA GLU A 155 1.61 16.68 -27.71
C GLU A 155 2.33 16.57 -26.34
N GLY A 156 2.10 15.48 -25.61
CA GLY A 156 2.68 15.21 -24.30
C GLY A 156 1.92 15.82 -23.13
N THR A 157 0.73 16.38 -23.36
CA THR A 157 -0.13 16.95 -22.30
C THR A 157 -0.78 15.84 -21.50
N THR A 158 -0.62 15.86 -20.18
CA THR A 158 -1.26 14.90 -19.29
C THR A 158 -2.76 15.16 -19.18
N PHE A 159 -3.56 14.13 -19.37
CA PHE A 159 -4.97 14.11 -19.03
C PHE A 159 -5.28 12.96 -18.06
N VAL A 160 -6.44 13.07 -17.40
CA VAL A 160 -6.90 12.08 -16.42
C VAL A 160 -8.32 11.67 -16.77
N LYS A 161 -8.58 10.35 -16.75
CA LYS A 161 -9.92 9.78 -16.94
C LYS A 161 -10.31 8.97 -15.71
N ASN A 162 -11.51 9.20 -15.20
CA ASN A 162 -12.12 8.30 -14.23
C ASN A 162 -12.61 7.04 -14.95
N LEU A 163 -12.24 5.86 -14.45
CA LEU A 163 -12.55 4.60 -15.12
C LEU A 163 -14.05 4.39 -15.29
N GLN A 164 -14.84 4.62 -14.24
CA GLN A 164 -16.30 4.46 -14.31
C GLN A 164 -16.93 5.50 -15.24
N LYS A 165 -16.70 6.79 -14.99
CA LYS A 165 -17.45 7.89 -15.62
C LYS A 165 -16.97 8.27 -17.01
N ASP A 166 -15.68 8.16 -17.28
CA ASP A 166 -15.08 8.65 -18.53
C ASP A 166 -14.74 7.52 -19.52
N ILE A 167 -14.81 6.24 -19.09
CA ILE A 167 -14.50 5.07 -19.92
C ILE A 167 -15.69 4.09 -19.97
N ILE A 168 -16.04 3.47 -18.84
CA ILE A 168 -17.05 2.39 -18.80
C ILE A 168 -18.44 2.90 -19.21
N GLU A 169 -18.95 3.96 -18.57
CA GLU A 169 -20.29 4.48 -18.85
C GLU A 169 -20.47 4.96 -20.31
N PRO A 170 -19.55 5.77 -20.88
CA PRO A 170 -19.66 6.20 -22.27
C PRO A 170 -19.60 5.05 -23.27
N ASP A 171 -18.71 4.08 -23.07
CA ASP A 171 -18.55 2.96 -24.01
C ASP A 171 -19.71 1.97 -23.92
N THR A 172 -20.25 1.72 -22.72
CA THR A 172 -21.48 0.95 -22.53
C THR A 172 -22.65 1.61 -23.28
N LYS A 173 -22.82 2.92 -23.14
CA LYS A 173 -23.88 3.66 -23.84
C LYS A 173 -23.75 3.57 -25.36
N LYS A 174 -22.53 3.70 -25.90
CA LYS A 174 -22.29 3.52 -27.34
C LYS A 174 -22.64 2.11 -27.78
N ALA A 175 -22.24 1.10 -27.02
CA ALA A 175 -22.53 -0.30 -27.35
C ALA A 175 -24.06 -0.54 -27.47
N GLU A 176 -24.83 -0.01 -26.53
CA GLU A 176 -26.30 -0.03 -26.57
C GLU A 176 -26.87 0.67 -27.81
N GLU A 177 -26.36 1.85 -28.15
CA GLU A 177 -26.78 2.63 -29.34
C GLU A 177 -26.53 1.86 -30.66
N PHE A 178 -25.45 1.08 -30.73
CA PHE A 178 -25.11 0.26 -31.90
C PHE A 178 -25.66 -1.17 -31.84
N GLY A 179 -26.33 -1.56 -30.74
CA GLY A 179 -26.85 -2.92 -30.56
C GLY A 179 -25.77 -3.99 -30.49
N ILE A 180 -24.59 -3.64 -29.98
CA ILE A 180 -23.47 -4.57 -29.74
C ILE A 180 -23.31 -4.82 -28.24
N GLU A 181 -22.66 -5.93 -27.89
CA GLU A 181 -22.36 -6.26 -26.51
C GLU A 181 -21.29 -5.29 -25.95
N PRO A 182 -21.49 -4.71 -24.75
CA PRO A 182 -20.50 -3.84 -24.13
C PRO A 182 -19.26 -4.62 -23.70
N ILE A 183 -18.12 -3.94 -23.67
CA ILE A 183 -16.87 -4.51 -23.15
C ILE A 183 -16.99 -4.60 -21.63
N ASP A 184 -16.72 -5.77 -21.07
CA ASP A 184 -16.59 -5.94 -19.63
C ASP A 184 -15.16 -5.59 -19.19
N TYR A 185 -14.95 -4.31 -18.88
CA TYR A 185 -13.64 -3.84 -18.41
C TYR A 185 -13.27 -4.37 -17.02
N LEU A 186 -14.25 -4.79 -16.21
CA LEU A 186 -14.05 -5.18 -14.82
C LEU A 186 -13.72 -6.66 -14.68
N ASP A 187 -14.11 -7.49 -15.65
CA ASP A 187 -13.58 -8.84 -15.79
C ASP A 187 -12.09 -8.76 -16.16
N ASN A 188 -11.22 -9.09 -15.20
CA ASN A 188 -9.76 -9.04 -15.37
C ASN A 188 -9.26 -7.62 -15.74
N ILE A 189 -9.68 -6.64 -14.95
CA ILE A 189 -9.37 -5.21 -15.12
C ILE A 189 -7.86 -4.96 -15.26
N GLY A 190 -7.01 -5.71 -14.55
CA GLY A 190 -5.57 -5.63 -14.68
C GLY A 190 -5.09 -5.93 -16.11
N GLU A 191 -5.56 -7.04 -16.70
CA GLU A 191 -5.23 -7.44 -18.06
C GLU A 191 -5.80 -6.47 -19.10
N ASN A 192 -7.05 -6.04 -18.94
CA ASN A 192 -7.67 -5.06 -19.84
C ASN A 192 -6.88 -3.74 -19.89
N TRP A 193 -6.34 -3.30 -18.75
CA TRP A 193 -5.49 -2.12 -18.68
C TRP A 193 -4.16 -2.38 -19.35
N PHE A 194 -3.50 -3.51 -19.05
CA PHE A 194 -2.24 -3.91 -19.67
C PHE A 194 -2.31 -4.00 -21.20
N MET A 195 -3.44 -4.50 -21.73
CA MET A 195 -3.71 -4.58 -23.17
C MET A 195 -3.99 -3.21 -23.82
N GLY A 196 -4.11 -2.14 -23.02
CA GLY A 196 -4.34 -0.78 -23.49
C GLY A 196 -5.79 -0.41 -23.77
N LEU A 197 -6.76 -1.22 -23.33
CA LEU A 197 -8.17 -0.95 -23.58
C LEU A 197 -8.67 0.31 -22.86
N MET A 198 -7.98 0.74 -21.80
CA MET A 198 -8.35 1.91 -20.99
C MET A 198 -7.39 3.11 -21.17
N GLY A 199 -6.27 2.92 -21.89
CA GLY A 199 -5.17 3.88 -21.95
C GLY A 199 -4.32 3.92 -20.67
N GLY A 200 -3.36 4.85 -20.62
CA GLY A 200 -2.48 5.05 -19.47
C GLY A 200 -1.56 3.87 -19.15
N VAL A 201 -1.25 3.04 -20.15
CA VAL A 201 -0.30 1.92 -20.01
C VAL A 201 1.12 2.49 -19.89
N PRO A 202 1.94 2.04 -18.92
CA PRO A 202 3.32 2.44 -18.83
C PRO A 202 4.07 2.07 -20.13
N ALA A 203 4.70 3.06 -20.75
CA ALA A 203 5.49 2.90 -21.98
C ALA A 203 6.87 2.28 -21.72
#